data_AF-A0A1L7WNC3-F1
#
_entry.id   AF-A0A1L7WNC3-F1
#
_cell.length_a   1.000
_cell.length_b   1.000
_cell.length_c   1.000
_cell.angle_alpha   90.00
_cell.angle_beta   90.00
_cell.angle_gamma   90.00
#
_symmetry.space_group_name_H-M   'P 1'
#
loop_
_entity.id
_entity.type
_entity.pdbx_description
1 polymer ?
#
loop_
_entity_poly.entity_id
_entity_poly.type
_entity_poly.pdbx_seq_one_letter_code
_entity_poly.pdbx_strand_id
1 'polypeptide(L)'
;MGESTEGVVVLEPQLLCESSFSDFGTVIENPAPSLIPTRSITELPPNAVQANQGSALKYLDVTHMKDYYASAPSKKPSKAVMNMFVCAPRTLLPGQSPRMEGLFPIEVLERHPYTTQTFIPLGLSPLEAQRARYLVIVTTSLPPSPADANLPVPPLTVDGASLPGRGLPDPRRIRAFMANGSQAVTYGAGTWHAPMVVVGERPIDFVVVQFANGVGIEDCQEAAARERGRAQLAVAVPKAGLERPRL
;
A
#
# COMPACT_ATOMS: atom_id res chain seq x y z
N MET A 1 11.48 -19.88 -33.80
CA MET A 1 11.67 -20.28 -32.39
C MET A 1 10.59 -19.56 -31.60
N GLY A 2 9.67 -20.31 -31.01
CA GLY A 2 8.42 -19.76 -30.48
C GLY A 2 8.60 -19.03 -29.15
N GLU A 3 8.16 -17.78 -29.10
CA GLU A 3 7.86 -17.08 -27.85
C GLU A 3 6.35 -17.20 -27.59
N SER A 4 5.93 -18.32 -27.01
CA SER A 4 4.59 -18.45 -26.44
C SER A 4 4.64 -17.97 -24.99
N THR A 5 4.20 -16.73 -24.74
CA THR A 5 3.84 -16.28 -23.38
C THR A 5 2.50 -15.54 -23.41
N GLU A 6 1.44 -16.25 -23.79
CA GLU A 6 0.03 -15.81 -23.70
C GLU A 6 -0.63 -16.19 -22.35
N GLY A 7 0.18 -16.38 -21.29
CA GLY A 7 -0.33 -16.72 -19.97
C GLY A 7 -0.71 -15.48 -19.15
N VAL A 8 -1.72 -15.62 -18.28
CA VAL A 8 -1.95 -14.71 -17.15
C VAL A 8 -1.55 -15.44 -15.87
N VAL A 9 -0.67 -14.84 -15.08
CA VAL A 9 -0.36 -15.30 -13.72
C VAL A 9 -1.29 -14.57 -12.76
N VAL A 10 -2.13 -15.34 -12.08
CA VAL A 10 -3.15 -14.83 -11.17
C VAL A 10 -2.65 -14.91 -9.73
N LEU A 11 -2.69 -13.78 -9.02
CA LEU A 11 -2.37 -13.63 -7.61
C LEU A 11 -3.67 -13.61 -6.79
N GLU A 12 -3.75 -14.45 -5.77
CA GLU A 12 -4.84 -14.39 -4.79
C GLU A 12 -4.49 -13.37 -3.70
N PRO A 13 -5.33 -12.35 -3.46
CA PRO A 13 -5.06 -11.36 -2.43
C PRO A 13 -5.25 -11.97 -1.04
N GLN A 14 -4.32 -11.64 -0.13
CA GLN A 14 -4.45 -11.97 1.29
C GLN A 14 -5.28 -10.89 1.98
N LEU A 15 -5.83 -11.17 3.17
CA LEU A 15 -6.35 -10.07 4.00
C LEU A 15 -5.18 -9.17 4.42
N LEU A 16 -5.37 -7.86 4.35
CA LEU A 16 -4.38 -6.91 4.82
C LEU A 16 -4.26 -7.03 6.35
N CYS A 17 -3.05 -7.26 6.84
CA CYS A 17 -2.73 -7.22 8.27
C CYS A 17 -1.26 -6.87 8.46
N GLU A 18 -0.95 -6.24 9.59
CA GLU A 18 0.39 -5.72 9.89
C GLU A 18 1.49 -6.77 9.74
N SER A 19 1.32 -7.96 10.34
CA SER A 19 2.34 -9.01 10.32
C SER A 19 2.69 -9.52 8.92
N SER A 20 1.78 -9.37 7.97
CA SER A 20 1.99 -9.78 6.59
C SER A 20 2.51 -8.65 5.69
N PHE A 21 2.38 -7.40 6.14
CA PHE A 21 2.67 -6.19 5.37
C PHE A 21 3.92 -5.44 5.87
N SER A 22 4.45 -5.77 7.05
CA SER A 22 5.52 -5.04 7.74
C SER A 22 6.81 -4.85 6.93
N ASP A 23 7.10 -5.72 5.96
CA ASP A 23 8.27 -5.59 5.08
C ASP A 23 8.11 -4.44 4.05
N PHE A 24 6.89 -3.98 3.83
CA PHE A 24 6.54 -2.98 2.82
C PHE A 24 6.14 -1.64 3.43
N GLY A 25 5.72 -1.63 4.70
CA GLY A 25 5.15 -0.47 5.34
C GLY A 25 4.37 -0.83 6.61
N THR A 26 3.34 -0.06 6.93
CA THR A 26 2.51 -0.24 8.14
C THR A 26 1.04 -0.20 7.77
N VAL A 27 0.25 -1.08 8.38
CA VAL A 27 -1.21 -1.06 8.39
C VAL A 27 -1.67 -0.25 9.59
N ILE A 28 -2.51 0.76 9.35
CA ILE A 28 -3.08 1.59 10.39
C ILE A 28 -4.52 1.16 10.61
N GLU A 29 -4.79 0.61 11.79
CA GLU A 29 -6.14 0.22 12.21
C GLU A 29 -6.27 0.32 13.74
N ASN A 30 -7.49 0.14 14.27
CA ASN A 30 -7.67 0.00 15.71
C ASN A 30 -7.11 -1.37 16.15
N PRO A 31 -6.05 -1.43 16.97
CA PRO A 31 -5.43 -2.70 17.35
C PRO A 31 -6.27 -3.51 18.37
N ALA A 32 -7.28 -2.90 18.99
CA ALA A 32 -8.18 -3.58 19.92
C ALA A 32 -9.64 -3.11 19.71
N PRO A 33 -10.30 -3.49 18.60
CA PRO A 33 -11.62 -2.98 18.23
C PRO A 33 -12.74 -3.36 19.22
N SER A 34 -12.55 -4.42 20.01
CA SER A 34 -13.48 -4.83 21.07
C SER A 34 -13.30 -4.05 22.38
N LEU A 35 -12.22 -3.28 22.52
CA LEU A 35 -11.91 -2.56 23.74
C LEU A 35 -12.67 -1.23 23.77
N ILE A 36 -13.61 -1.11 24.71
CA ILE A 36 -14.35 0.13 24.94
C ILE A 36 -13.61 0.97 25.99
N PRO A 37 -13.20 2.21 25.69
CA PRO A 37 -12.57 3.09 26.67
C PRO A 37 -13.48 3.35 27.88
N THR A 38 -12.96 3.17 29.08
CA THR A 38 -13.66 3.53 30.33
C THR A 38 -12.68 4.11 31.35
N ARG A 39 -13.19 4.86 32.34
CA ARG A 39 -12.37 5.41 33.44
C ARG A 39 -11.76 4.33 34.33
N SER A 40 -12.37 3.14 34.37
CA SER A 40 -11.98 2.03 35.23
C SER A 40 -11.10 1.01 34.53
N ILE A 41 -10.69 1.23 33.28
CA ILE A 41 -9.79 0.32 32.58
C ILE A 41 -8.42 0.30 33.26
N THR A 42 -7.98 -0.88 33.69
CA THR A 42 -6.73 -1.10 34.41
C THR A 42 -5.62 -1.66 33.53
N GLU A 43 -5.99 -2.36 32.45
CA GLU A 43 -5.06 -2.97 31.50
C GLU A 43 -5.24 -2.32 30.13
N LEU A 44 -4.14 -1.76 29.62
CA LEU A 44 -4.09 -1.12 28.30
C LEU A 44 -3.18 -1.91 27.37
N PRO A 45 -3.47 -1.93 26.07
CA PRO A 45 -2.51 -2.37 25.07
C PRO A 45 -1.17 -1.61 25.20
N PRO A 46 -0.02 -2.20 24.85
CA PRO A 46 1.30 -1.63 25.14
C PRO A 46 1.54 -0.20 24.62
N ASN A 47 0.92 0.17 23.50
CA ASN A 47 1.05 1.50 22.89
C ASN A 47 -0.16 2.41 23.12
N ALA A 48 -1.05 2.06 24.06
CA ALA A 48 -2.25 2.84 24.35
C ALA A 48 -2.10 3.66 25.63
N VAL A 49 -2.58 4.89 25.59
CA VAL A 49 -2.77 5.72 26.79
C VAL A 49 -4.22 6.16 26.91
N GLN A 50 -4.73 6.24 28.14
CA GLN A 50 -6.03 6.86 28.37
C GLN A 50 -5.96 8.36 28.02
N ALA A 51 -7.03 8.85 27.39
CA ALA A 51 -7.22 10.25 27.04
C ALA A 51 -8.64 10.70 27.41
N ASN A 52 -8.89 12.02 27.32
CA ASN A 52 -10.22 12.62 27.52
C ASN A 52 -10.92 12.16 28.81
N GLN A 53 -10.18 12.21 29.93
CA GLN A 53 -10.67 11.81 31.26
C GLN A 53 -11.29 10.39 31.26
N GLY A 54 -10.67 9.45 30.54
CA GLY A 54 -11.06 8.03 30.47
C GLY A 54 -12.14 7.69 29.46
N SER A 55 -12.55 8.64 28.61
CA SER A 55 -13.53 8.40 27.53
C SER A 55 -12.89 8.01 26.18
N ALA A 56 -11.56 8.06 26.07
CA ALA A 56 -10.84 7.70 24.86
C ALA A 56 -9.56 6.92 25.16
N LEU A 57 -9.16 6.09 24.20
CA LEU A 57 -7.81 5.52 24.13
C LEU A 57 -7.07 6.17 22.96
N LYS A 58 -5.86 6.66 23.23
CA LYS A 58 -4.94 7.16 22.21
C LYS A 58 -3.87 6.10 21.98
N TYR A 59 -3.90 5.50 20.79
CA TYR A 59 -2.82 4.62 20.33
C TYR A 59 -1.68 5.49 19.78
N LEU A 60 -0.51 5.33 20.37
CA LEU A 60 0.70 6.06 20.01
C LEU A 60 1.40 5.34 18.85
N ASP A 61 2.05 6.14 18.00
CA ASP A 61 3.01 5.68 16.99
C ASP A 61 2.45 4.61 16.03
N VAL A 62 1.18 4.76 15.64
CA VAL A 62 0.48 3.84 14.70
C VAL A 62 1.08 3.87 13.29
N THR A 63 1.87 4.89 12.95
CA THR A 63 2.71 4.95 11.76
C THR A 63 3.75 6.07 11.92
N HIS A 64 4.76 6.12 11.06
CA HIS A 64 5.80 7.14 11.08
C HIS A 64 6.01 7.73 9.69
N MET A 65 5.93 9.06 9.58
CA MET A 65 6.29 9.74 8.34
C MET A 65 7.80 9.87 8.22
N LYS A 66 8.34 9.61 7.02
CA LYS A 66 9.77 9.76 6.71
C LYS A 66 9.98 10.79 5.60
N ASP A 67 11.00 11.61 5.78
CA ASP A 67 11.47 12.62 4.82
C ASP A 67 12.97 12.44 4.61
N TYR A 68 13.34 12.03 3.39
CA TYR A 68 14.72 11.84 2.99
C TYR A 68 15.15 12.82 1.89
N TYR A 69 14.34 13.83 1.55
CA TYR A 69 14.61 14.76 0.43
C TYR A 69 15.86 15.61 0.65
N ALA A 70 16.35 15.76 1.89
CA ALA A 70 17.65 16.39 2.17
C ALA A 70 18.82 15.71 1.41
N SER A 71 18.70 14.40 1.14
CA SER A 71 19.67 13.64 0.37
C SER A 71 19.45 13.68 -1.15
N ALA A 72 18.33 14.24 -1.61
CA ALA A 72 17.98 14.27 -3.03
C ALA A 72 18.97 15.13 -3.86
N PRO A 73 19.21 14.78 -5.14
CA PRO A 73 20.10 15.54 -6.02
C PRO A 73 19.71 17.00 -6.25
N SER A 74 18.41 17.29 -6.36
CA SER A 74 17.91 18.65 -6.66
C SER A 74 18.23 19.67 -5.57
N LYS A 75 18.47 19.20 -4.34
CA LYS A 75 18.59 20.04 -3.12
C LYS A 75 17.37 20.94 -2.87
N LYS A 76 16.25 20.67 -3.54
CA LYS A 76 15.01 21.40 -3.31
C LYS A 76 14.38 20.93 -1.99
N PRO A 77 14.05 21.85 -1.06
CA PRO A 77 13.43 21.46 0.19
C PRO A 77 12.07 20.83 -0.05
N SER A 78 11.79 19.77 0.70
CA SER A 78 10.49 19.13 0.82
C SER A 78 9.56 19.90 1.77
N LYS A 79 8.28 19.56 1.69
CA LYS A 79 7.29 19.88 2.72
C LYS A 79 6.32 18.72 2.88
N ALA A 80 5.72 18.59 4.05
CA ALA A 80 4.58 17.72 4.23
C ALA A 80 3.41 18.22 3.36
N VAL A 81 2.77 17.30 2.65
CA VAL A 81 1.59 17.56 1.82
C VAL A 81 0.49 16.60 2.22
N MET A 82 -0.74 17.11 2.20
CA MET A 82 -1.95 16.34 2.41
C MET A 82 -2.86 16.58 1.22
N ASN A 83 -3.18 15.52 0.48
CA ASN A 83 -3.97 15.59 -0.74
C ASN A 83 -5.25 14.74 -0.59
N MET A 84 -6.24 15.02 -1.42
CA MET A 84 -7.44 14.20 -1.54
C MET A 84 -7.37 13.41 -2.85
N PHE A 85 -7.54 12.10 -2.76
CA PHE A 85 -7.66 11.22 -3.91
C PHE A 85 -9.08 10.65 -3.92
N VAL A 86 -9.85 10.99 -4.95
CA VAL A 86 -11.18 10.43 -5.18
C VAL A 86 -11.05 9.31 -6.20
N CYS A 87 -11.07 8.06 -5.74
CA CYS A 87 -10.71 6.91 -6.54
C CYS A 87 -11.96 6.13 -6.96
N ALA A 88 -12.27 6.11 -8.26
CA ALA A 88 -13.33 5.28 -8.81
C ALA A 88 -12.95 3.79 -8.84
N PRO A 89 -13.93 2.87 -8.75
CA PRO A 89 -13.68 1.44 -8.94
C PRO A 89 -13.00 1.15 -10.28
N ARG A 90 -11.99 0.28 -10.26
CA ARG A 90 -11.26 -0.16 -11.45
C ARG A 90 -12.09 -1.17 -12.22
N THR A 91 -12.08 -1.05 -13.55
CA THR A 91 -12.70 -2.06 -14.43
C THR A 91 -11.92 -3.37 -14.33
N LEU A 92 -12.63 -4.46 -14.02
CA LEU A 92 -12.07 -5.79 -13.90
C LEU A 92 -12.26 -6.58 -15.20
N LEU A 93 -11.25 -7.38 -15.56
CA LEU A 93 -11.38 -8.38 -16.62
C LEU A 93 -12.28 -9.53 -16.13
N PRO A 94 -12.93 -10.29 -17.04
CA PRO A 94 -13.79 -11.39 -16.66
C PRO A 94 -13.10 -12.39 -15.72
N GLY A 95 -13.78 -12.72 -14.62
CA GLY A 95 -13.31 -13.72 -13.67
C GLY A 95 -13.35 -15.13 -14.25
N GLN A 96 -12.43 -15.97 -13.80
CA GLN A 96 -12.35 -17.38 -14.25
C GLN A 96 -13.16 -18.34 -13.35
N SER A 97 -13.89 -17.81 -12.36
CA SER A 97 -14.61 -18.60 -11.35
C SER A 97 -15.84 -17.87 -10.82
N PRO A 98 -16.93 -18.58 -10.44
CA PRO A 98 -18.14 -17.97 -9.85
C PRO A 98 -17.91 -17.20 -8.53
N ARG A 99 -16.80 -17.45 -7.82
CA ARG A 99 -16.44 -16.77 -6.57
C ARG A 99 -15.63 -15.49 -6.79
N MET A 100 -15.22 -15.22 -8.02
CA MET A 100 -14.41 -14.08 -8.41
C MET A 100 -15.31 -13.01 -9.02
N GLU A 101 -15.07 -11.76 -8.66
CA GLU A 101 -15.71 -10.59 -9.28
C GLU A 101 -15.06 -10.31 -10.64
N GLY A 102 -13.73 -10.36 -10.68
CA GLY A 102 -12.94 -10.31 -11.90
C GLY A 102 -11.45 -10.33 -11.62
N LEU A 103 -10.66 -10.09 -12.66
CA LEU A 103 -9.21 -9.98 -12.58
C LEU A 103 -8.78 -8.52 -12.74
N PHE A 104 -7.97 -8.01 -11.81
CA PHE A 104 -7.33 -6.70 -11.94
C PHE A 104 -5.93 -6.85 -12.55
N PRO A 105 -5.67 -6.38 -13.78
CA PRO A 105 -4.35 -6.47 -14.39
C PRO A 105 -3.38 -5.49 -13.72
N ILE A 106 -2.20 -5.98 -13.34
CA ILE A 106 -1.11 -5.16 -12.81
C ILE A 106 -0.24 -4.71 -13.97
N GLU A 107 -0.37 -3.44 -14.36
CA GLU A 107 0.34 -2.87 -15.52
C GLU A 107 1.52 -2.00 -15.11
N VAL A 108 1.34 -1.19 -14.07
CA VAL A 108 2.30 -0.20 -13.59
C VAL A 108 2.47 -0.36 -12.08
N LEU A 109 3.70 -0.19 -11.62
CA LEU A 109 4.06 0.02 -10.23
C LEU A 109 4.78 1.37 -10.11
N GLU A 110 4.59 2.03 -8.98
CA GLU A 110 5.22 3.28 -8.62
C GLU A 110 5.93 3.17 -7.27
N ARG A 111 6.85 4.09 -7.00
CA ARG A 111 7.44 4.27 -5.67
C ARG A 111 7.71 5.75 -5.39
N HIS A 112 7.73 6.08 -4.10
CA HIS A 112 8.16 7.36 -3.56
C HIS A 112 9.51 7.18 -2.85
N PRO A 113 10.65 7.41 -3.51
CA PRO A 113 11.96 6.99 -2.99
C PRO A 113 12.38 7.76 -1.73
N TYR A 114 11.94 9.00 -1.57
CA TYR A 114 12.38 9.88 -0.48
C TYR A 114 11.35 10.07 0.64
N THR A 115 10.21 9.38 0.60
CA THR A 115 9.19 9.54 1.63
C THR A 115 8.30 8.32 1.79
N THR A 116 7.76 8.15 2.99
CA THR A 116 6.58 7.30 3.19
C THR A 116 5.34 7.95 2.58
N GLN A 117 4.39 7.16 2.13
CA GLN A 117 3.10 7.66 1.66
C GLN A 117 1.96 6.92 2.36
N THR A 118 1.09 7.68 3.01
CA THR A 118 -0.05 7.15 3.77
C THR A 118 -1.35 7.43 3.05
N PHE A 119 -2.17 6.41 2.81
CA PHE A 119 -3.54 6.52 2.31
C PHE A 119 -4.54 6.20 3.43
N ILE A 120 -5.41 7.16 3.72
CA ILE A 120 -6.42 7.07 4.79
C ILE A 120 -7.81 7.16 4.14
N PRO A 121 -8.57 6.04 4.04
CA PRO A 121 -9.90 6.08 3.47
C PRO A 121 -10.85 6.86 4.39
N LEU A 122 -11.71 7.69 3.80
CA LEU A 122 -12.77 8.40 4.48
C LEU A 122 -14.11 7.71 4.24
N GLY A 123 -14.93 7.62 5.30
CA GLY A 123 -16.30 7.11 5.20
C GLY A 123 -16.40 5.65 4.79
N LEU A 124 -15.34 4.86 5.01
CA LEU A 124 -15.34 3.43 4.78
C LEU A 124 -15.53 2.70 6.10
N SER A 125 -16.46 1.75 6.12
CA SER A 125 -16.72 0.88 7.25
C SER A 125 -16.70 -0.58 6.81
N PRO A 126 -16.47 -1.55 7.72
CA PRO A 126 -16.56 -2.97 7.37
C PRO A 126 -17.92 -3.38 6.80
N LEU A 127 -19.00 -2.67 7.15
CA LEU A 127 -20.34 -2.90 6.59
C LEU A 127 -20.45 -2.45 5.13
N GLU A 128 -19.67 -1.43 4.75
CA GLU A 128 -19.61 -0.90 3.39
C GLU A 128 -18.53 -1.55 2.53
N ALA A 129 -17.65 -2.37 3.15
CA ALA A 129 -16.63 -3.15 2.46
C ALA A 129 -17.22 -4.14 1.44
N GLN A 130 -18.53 -4.36 1.39
CA GLN A 130 -19.13 -5.11 0.29
C GLN A 130 -19.29 -4.28 -0.99
N ARG A 131 -19.36 -2.95 -0.86
CA ARG A 131 -19.67 -2.01 -1.95
C ARG A 131 -18.48 -1.17 -2.37
N ALA A 132 -17.48 -1.01 -1.50
CA ALA A 132 -16.26 -0.30 -1.79
C ALA A 132 -15.11 -0.96 -1.01
N ARG A 133 -14.08 -1.42 -1.72
CA ARG A 133 -12.84 -1.95 -1.12
C ARG A 133 -11.67 -1.40 -1.89
N TYR A 134 -10.48 -1.59 -1.35
CA TYR A 134 -9.27 -1.32 -2.10
C TYR A 134 -8.25 -2.44 -1.93
N LEU A 135 -7.49 -2.66 -3.00
CA LEU A 135 -6.35 -3.55 -3.02
C LEU A 135 -5.08 -2.77 -2.70
N VAL A 136 -4.21 -3.40 -1.93
CA VAL A 136 -2.82 -2.98 -1.74
C VAL A 136 -1.94 -3.98 -2.47
N ILE A 137 -1.20 -3.53 -3.47
CA ILE A 137 -0.32 -4.38 -4.29
C ILE A 137 1.07 -3.83 -4.16
N VAL A 138 2.01 -4.65 -3.70
CA VAL A 138 3.38 -4.25 -3.36
C VAL A 138 4.40 -5.27 -3.86
N THR A 139 5.63 -4.83 -4.02
CA THR A 139 6.77 -5.73 -4.24
C THR A 139 8.07 -5.15 -3.71
N THR A 140 9.08 -5.99 -3.61
CA THR A 140 10.44 -5.60 -3.26
C THR A 140 11.21 -5.14 -4.51
N SER A 141 12.26 -4.34 -4.32
CA SER A 141 13.22 -4.02 -5.39
C SER A 141 14.10 -5.22 -5.74
N LEU A 142 14.42 -5.36 -7.03
CA LEU A 142 15.54 -6.16 -7.52
C LEU A 142 16.88 -5.58 -7.04
N PRO A 143 17.97 -6.36 -7.10
CA PRO A 143 19.31 -5.78 -7.00
C PRO A 143 19.52 -4.68 -8.06
N PRO A 144 20.27 -3.62 -7.74
CA PRO A 144 20.53 -2.55 -8.70
C PRO A 144 21.24 -3.04 -9.97
N SER A 145 20.94 -2.41 -11.09
CA SER A 145 21.39 -2.79 -12.43
C SER A 145 21.75 -1.56 -13.28
N PRO A 146 22.34 -1.72 -14.47
CA PRO A 146 22.54 -0.60 -15.38
C PRO A 146 21.23 0.09 -15.80
N ALA A 147 20.09 -0.62 -15.81
CA ALA A 147 18.80 -0.07 -16.22
C ALA A 147 18.24 0.98 -15.24
N ASP A 148 18.65 0.92 -13.98
CA ASP A 148 18.21 1.83 -12.90
C ASP A 148 19.30 2.82 -12.47
N ALA A 149 20.42 2.90 -13.20
CA ALA A 149 21.59 3.69 -12.81
C ALA A 149 21.28 5.19 -12.60
N ASN A 150 20.26 5.71 -13.29
CA ASN A 150 19.86 7.12 -13.24
C ASN A 150 18.70 7.41 -12.28
N LEU A 151 18.17 6.39 -11.58
CA LEU A 151 17.08 6.60 -10.63
C LEU A 151 17.62 7.15 -9.30
N PRO A 152 17.27 8.38 -8.91
CA PRO A 152 17.71 8.95 -7.65
C PRO A 152 17.02 8.25 -6.48
N VAL A 153 17.79 7.89 -5.46
CA VAL A 153 17.30 7.31 -4.21
C VAL A 153 18.12 7.87 -3.04
N PRO A 154 17.59 7.83 -1.81
CA PRO A 154 18.39 8.13 -0.62
C PRO A 154 19.50 7.08 -0.42
N PRO A 155 20.50 7.37 0.45
CA PRO A 155 21.47 6.38 0.89
C PRO A 155 20.80 5.09 1.39
N LEU A 156 21.43 3.93 1.14
CA LEU A 156 20.84 2.62 1.49
C LEU A 156 20.59 2.42 2.99
N THR A 157 21.28 3.18 3.83
CA THR A 157 21.08 3.18 5.27
C THR A 157 20.93 4.61 5.74
N VAL A 158 19.79 4.93 6.37
CA VAL A 158 19.51 6.23 6.98
C VAL A 158 18.92 5.98 8.36
N ASP A 159 19.51 6.57 9.40
CA ASP A 159 19.06 6.43 10.80
C ASP A 159 18.91 4.96 11.27
N GLY A 160 19.78 4.08 10.77
CA GLY A 160 19.76 2.64 11.08
C GLY A 160 18.71 1.82 10.31
N ALA A 161 17.85 2.45 9.51
CA ALA A 161 16.90 1.76 8.63
C ALA A 161 17.55 1.46 7.27
N SER A 162 17.34 0.23 6.77
CA SER A 162 17.74 -0.15 5.41
C SER A 162 16.63 0.21 4.41
N LEU A 163 16.98 0.95 3.36
CA LEU A 163 16.05 1.39 2.32
C LEU A 163 16.15 0.49 1.07
N PRO A 164 15.07 0.35 0.28
CA PRO A 164 15.02 -0.55 -0.88
C PRO A 164 16.04 -0.27 -1.99
N GLY A 165 16.68 0.91 -1.98
CA GLY A 165 17.63 1.32 -3.00
C GLY A 165 17.00 1.53 -4.38
N ARG A 166 17.84 1.62 -5.41
CA ARG A 166 17.40 2.06 -6.76
C ARG A 166 16.81 0.97 -7.65
N GLY A 167 16.92 -0.30 -7.29
CA GLY A 167 16.49 -1.40 -8.16
C GLY A 167 15.02 -1.33 -8.59
N LEU A 168 14.75 -1.81 -9.79
CA LEU A 168 13.40 -1.92 -10.38
C LEU A 168 12.52 -2.92 -9.60
N PRO A 169 11.18 -2.89 -9.73
CA PRO A 169 10.31 -3.82 -8.99
C PRO A 169 10.58 -5.28 -9.38
N ASP A 170 10.63 -6.21 -8.40
CA ASP A 170 10.74 -7.65 -8.66
C ASP A 170 9.36 -8.24 -8.99
N PRO A 171 9.08 -8.64 -10.26
CA PRO A 171 7.78 -9.17 -10.64
C PRO A 171 7.46 -10.53 -10.01
N ARG A 172 8.46 -11.22 -9.43
CA ARG A 172 8.29 -12.53 -8.78
C ARG A 172 7.95 -12.41 -7.30
N ARG A 173 8.07 -11.20 -6.72
CA ARG A 173 7.81 -10.93 -5.30
C ARG A 173 6.59 -10.04 -5.08
N ILE A 174 5.75 -9.88 -6.11
CA ILE A 174 4.49 -9.16 -5.98
C ILE A 174 3.59 -9.86 -4.97
N ARG A 175 3.04 -9.08 -4.04
CA ARG A 175 2.01 -9.48 -3.10
C ARG A 175 0.82 -8.56 -3.25
N ALA A 176 -0.38 -9.14 -3.12
CA ALA A 176 -1.63 -8.41 -3.13
C ALA A 176 -2.37 -8.64 -1.80
N PHE A 177 -3.00 -7.59 -1.31
CA PHE A 177 -3.77 -7.59 -0.09
C PHE A 177 -5.11 -6.89 -0.31
N MET A 178 -6.16 -7.37 0.36
CA MET A 178 -7.47 -6.75 0.41
C MET A 178 -7.65 -6.06 1.76
N ALA A 179 -7.95 -4.77 1.75
CA ALA A 179 -8.28 -4.03 2.96
C ALA A 179 -9.70 -4.33 3.43
N ASN A 180 -9.90 -4.41 4.74
CA ASN A 180 -11.17 -4.80 5.37
C ASN A 180 -12.20 -3.66 5.53
N GLY A 181 -11.87 -2.46 5.05
CA GLY A 181 -12.73 -1.28 5.13
C GLY A 181 -12.48 -0.35 6.32
N SER A 182 -11.71 -0.77 7.33
CA SER A 182 -11.33 0.07 8.49
C SER A 182 -9.81 0.23 8.63
N GLN A 183 -9.09 0.06 7.52
CA GLN A 183 -7.64 0.08 7.47
C GLN A 183 -7.18 1.24 6.60
N ALA A 184 -6.18 1.97 7.07
CA ALA A 184 -5.33 2.82 6.27
C ALA A 184 -3.98 2.12 6.06
N VAL A 185 -3.20 2.57 5.08
CA VAL A 185 -1.89 1.97 4.76
C VAL A 185 -0.84 3.06 4.62
N THR A 186 0.33 2.85 5.21
CA THR A 186 1.54 3.63 4.95
C THR A 186 2.52 2.76 4.19
N TYR A 187 2.86 3.13 2.96
CA TYR A 187 4.00 2.55 2.26
C TYR A 187 5.31 3.09 2.82
N GLY A 188 6.28 2.20 3.02
CA GLY A 188 7.66 2.57 3.34
C GLY A 188 8.31 3.37 2.21
N ALA A 189 9.29 4.21 2.54
CA ALA A 189 10.02 4.97 1.53
C ALA A 189 10.72 4.03 0.54
N GLY A 190 10.49 4.25 -0.74
CA GLY A 190 11.03 3.45 -1.84
C GLY A 190 10.34 2.10 -2.06
N THR A 191 9.29 1.74 -1.29
CA THR A 191 8.48 0.56 -1.54
C THR A 191 7.76 0.68 -2.88
N TRP A 192 7.94 -0.31 -3.76
CA TRP A 192 7.17 -0.41 -4.99
C TRP A 192 5.74 -0.86 -4.70
N HIS A 193 4.76 -0.14 -5.21
CA HIS A 193 3.34 -0.42 -5.06
C HIS A 193 2.54 -0.06 -6.31
N ALA A 194 1.35 -0.62 -6.49
CA ALA A 194 0.45 -0.17 -7.56
C ALA A 194 -0.21 1.17 -7.17
N PRO A 195 -0.51 2.04 -8.15
CA PRO A 195 -1.42 3.17 -7.93
C PRO A 195 -2.73 2.69 -7.32
N MET A 196 -3.37 3.51 -6.46
CA MET A 196 -4.51 3.07 -5.65
C MET A 196 -5.60 2.34 -6.44
N VAL A 197 -5.95 1.13 -6.00
CA VAL A 197 -6.86 0.22 -6.70
C VAL A 197 -8.15 0.06 -5.91
N VAL A 198 -9.18 0.85 -6.24
CA VAL A 198 -10.53 0.68 -5.68
C VAL A 198 -11.28 -0.39 -6.48
N VAL A 199 -12.07 -1.22 -5.80
CA VAL A 199 -12.93 -2.25 -6.40
C VAL A 199 -14.32 -2.23 -5.75
N GLY A 200 -15.32 -2.80 -6.42
CA GLY A 200 -16.73 -2.73 -6.03
C GLY A 200 -17.51 -1.69 -6.83
N GLU A 201 -18.52 -1.09 -6.21
CA GLU A 201 -19.53 -0.27 -6.87
C GLU A 201 -19.37 1.23 -6.66
N ARG A 202 -18.66 1.65 -5.61
CA ARG A 202 -18.58 3.07 -5.20
C ARG A 202 -17.14 3.57 -5.12
N PRO A 203 -16.92 4.87 -5.37
CA PRO A 203 -15.62 5.48 -5.15
C PRO A 203 -15.24 5.47 -3.67
N ILE A 204 -13.93 5.57 -3.41
CA ILE A 204 -13.38 5.81 -2.08
C ILE A 204 -12.58 7.10 -2.12
N ASP A 205 -12.81 7.96 -1.14
CA ASP A 205 -12.04 9.17 -0.91
C ASP A 205 -10.89 8.83 0.05
N PHE A 206 -9.66 9.18 -0.33
CA PHE A 206 -8.49 8.99 0.50
C PHE A 206 -7.85 10.33 0.83
N VAL A 207 -7.61 10.58 2.12
CA VAL A 207 -6.59 11.55 2.51
C VAL A 207 -5.23 10.89 2.32
N VAL A 208 -4.37 11.53 1.52
CA VAL A 208 -3.03 11.05 1.20
C VAL A 208 -2.01 11.97 1.82
N VAL A 209 -1.12 11.41 2.64
CA VAL A 209 -0.12 12.17 3.39
C VAL A 209 1.28 11.70 3.01
N GLN A 210 2.15 12.63 2.63
CA GLN A 210 3.55 12.35 2.28
C GLN A 210 4.38 13.63 2.38
N PHE A 211 5.69 13.53 2.16
CA PHE A 211 6.51 14.69 1.80
C PHE A 211 6.66 14.81 0.28
N ALA A 212 6.73 16.03 -0.23
CA ALA A 212 7.03 16.29 -1.63
C ALA A 212 7.90 17.52 -1.77
N ASN A 213 8.81 17.51 -2.75
CA ASN A 213 9.59 18.68 -3.11
C ASN A 213 9.17 19.27 -4.48
N GLY A 214 8.33 18.58 -5.25
CA GLY A 214 7.85 19.03 -6.55
C GLY A 214 8.85 18.79 -7.69
N VAL A 215 9.78 17.85 -7.53
CA VAL A 215 10.68 17.37 -8.59
C VAL A 215 10.23 15.97 -8.98
N GLY A 216 9.67 15.83 -10.18
CA GLY A 216 8.94 14.61 -10.60
C GLY A 216 9.64 13.29 -10.28
N ILE A 217 10.89 13.11 -10.72
CA ILE A 217 11.64 11.84 -10.53
C ILE A 217 12.09 11.58 -9.09
N GLU A 218 12.09 12.61 -8.24
CA GLU A 218 12.38 12.49 -6.80
C GLU A 218 11.09 12.24 -6.01
N ASP A 219 9.98 12.84 -6.45
CA ASP A 219 8.67 12.62 -5.84
C ASP A 219 8.12 11.24 -6.19
N CYS A 220 8.15 10.80 -7.46
CA CYS A 220 7.57 9.55 -7.93
C CYS A 220 8.40 8.90 -9.05
N GLN A 221 8.54 7.58 -8.99
CA GLN A 221 9.17 6.77 -10.03
C GLN A 221 8.23 5.65 -10.44
N GLU A 222 8.00 5.50 -11.75
CA GLU A 222 7.09 4.51 -12.31
C GLU A 222 7.87 3.45 -13.12
N ALA A 223 7.38 2.22 -13.08
CA ALA A 223 7.90 1.11 -13.86
C ALA A 223 6.77 0.19 -14.32
N ALA A 224 6.92 -0.41 -15.50
CA ALA A 224 6.01 -1.45 -15.95
C ALA A 224 6.12 -2.68 -15.02
N ALA A 225 4.98 -3.21 -14.59
CA ALA A 225 4.93 -4.42 -13.76
C ALA A 225 5.29 -5.70 -14.55
N ARG A 226 5.25 -5.62 -15.88
CA ARG A 226 5.50 -6.72 -16.80
C ARG A 226 6.82 -6.53 -17.56
N GLU A 227 7.67 -7.55 -17.51
CA GLU A 227 8.81 -7.66 -18.44
C GLU A 227 8.32 -8.11 -19.82
N ARG A 228 8.92 -7.58 -20.90
CA ARG A 228 8.62 -8.02 -22.27
C ARG A 228 8.82 -9.54 -22.39
N GLY A 229 7.88 -10.22 -23.04
CA GLY A 229 7.92 -11.67 -23.21
C GLY A 229 7.60 -12.49 -21.95
N ARG A 230 7.04 -11.88 -20.89
CA ARG A 230 6.47 -12.60 -19.74
C ARG A 230 4.95 -12.60 -19.73
N ALA A 231 4.36 -13.51 -18.96
CA ALA A 231 2.93 -13.56 -18.67
C ALA A 231 2.44 -12.25 -18.01
N GLN A 232 1.18 -11.88 -18.25
CA GLN A 232 0.55 -10.74 -17.58
C GLN A 232 0.25 -11.11 -16.12
N LEU A 233 0.56 -10.22 -15.18
CA LEU A 233 0.20 -10.39 -13.77
C LEU A 233 -1.17 -9.79 -13.53
N ALA A 234 -2.02 -10.49 -12.79
CA ALA A 234 -3.33 -10.01 -12.38
C ALA A 234 -3.68 -10.45 -10.97
N VAL A 235 -4.47 -9.65 -10.25
CA VAL A 235 -5.03 -10.02 -8.94
C VAL A 235 -6.44 -10.56 -9.12
N ALA A 236 -6.72 -11.72 -8.54
CA ALA A 236 -8.07 -12.26 -8.39
C ALA A 236 -8.87 -11.44 -7.39
N VAL A 237 -9.85 -10.67 -7.86
CA VAL A 237 -10.73 -9.91 -6.94
C VAL A 237 -11.84 -10.82 -6.47
N PRO A 238 -11.91 -11.18 -5.17
CA PRO A 238 -12.98 -12.01 -4.65
C PRO A 238 -14.31 -11.23 -4.63
N LYS A 239 -15.42 -11.92 -4.91
CA LYS A 239 -16.75 -11.35 -4.67
C LYS A 239 -16.87 -10.95 -3.20
N ALA A 240 -17.50 -9.80 -2.98
CA ALA A 240 -17.79 -9.29 -1.64
C ALA A 240 -18.47 -10.37 -0.76
N GLY A 241 -18.04 -10.46 0.50
CA GLY A 241 -18.61 -11.39 1.49
C GLY A 241 -18.17 -12.86 1.39
N LEU A 242 -17.32 -13.22 0.42
CA LEU A 242 -16.72 -14.57 0.29
C LEU A 242 -15.22 -14.61 0.66
N GLU A 243 -14.70 -13.53 1.24
CA GLU A 243 -13.36 -13.47 1.79
C GLU A 243 -13.27 -14.49 2.94
N ARG A 244 -12.41 -15.51 2.79
CA ARG A 244 -12.34 -16.59 3.78
C ARG A 244 -11.90 -16.01 5.14
N PRO A 245 -12.71 -16.10 6.20
CA PRO A 245 -12.17 -15.94 7.54
C PRO A 245 -11.20 -17.09 7.78
N ARG A 246 -10.01 -16.82 8.31
CA ARG A 246 -9.20 -17.90 8.89
C ARG A 246 -9.85 -18.27 10.23
N LEU A 247 -10.11 -19.57 10.38
CA LEU A 247 -10.25 -20.25 11.67
C LEU A 247 -8.99 -20.03 12.51
#